data_AF-A0A0V8DIN2-F1
#
_entry.id   AF-A0A0V8DIN2-F1
#
_cell.length_a   1.000
_cell.length_b   1.000
_cell.length_c   1.000
_cell.angle_alpha   90.00
_cell.angle_beta   90.00
_cell.angle_gamma   90.00
#
_symmetry.space_group_name_H-M   'P 1'
#
loop_
_entity.id
_entity.type
_entity.pdbx_description
1 polymer ?
#
loop_
_entity_poly.entity_id
_entity_poly.type
_entity_poly.pdbx_seq_one_letter_code
_entity_poly.pdbx_strand_id
1 'polypeptide(L)'
;MAEAQEVPKTSQPRVAELDRLLKDLEKQGYTHVLGLFLPAAISGFYQNIFYLQSEYEQMKVVFPETFITSSPLGYMVETVLDLAEADVEFEEIIAKFEEQRDGDRAYMLVDDLHWLAKGGRLSNGAAVLGTLLNIKPVLTFSTEGKVEVFEKVRTVKKNDEPDEGTFVKRCQRSFGLQSLCYSY
;
A
#
# COMPACT_ATOMS: atom_id res chain seq x y z
N MET A 1 15.58 -15.61 0.70
CA MET A 1 15.09 -15.52 -0.70
C MET A 1 16.17 -15.84 -1.73
N ALA A 2 17.41 -15.35 -1.57
CA ALA A 2 18.48 -15.51 -2.56
C ALA A 2 18.83 -16.97 -2.95
N GLU A 3 18.56 -17.93 -2.07
CA GLU A 3 18.82 -19.36 -2.32
C GLU A 3 17.56 -20.16 -2.73
N ALA A 4 16.39 -19.51 -2.83
CA ALA A 4 15.14 -20.20 -3.17
C ALA A 4 15.10 -20.54 -4.67
N GLN A 5 14.85 -21.81 -5.00
CA GLN A 5 14.72 -22.28 -6.39
C GLN A 5 13.44 -21.78 -7.07
N GLU A 6 12.39 -21.49 -6.29
CA GLU A 6 11.14 -20.91 -6.77
C GLU A 6 10.89 -19.54 -6.13
N VAL A 7 10.05 -18.75 -6.81
CA VAL A 7 9.62 -17.46 -6.27
C VAL A 7 8.79 -17.66 -5.02
N PRO A 8 9.17 -17.07 -3.87
CA PRO A 8 8.33 -17.08 -2.68
C PRO A 8 6.96 -16.50 -3.00
N LYS A 9 5.93 -17.20 -2.57
CA LYS A 9 4.54 -16.77 -2.74
C LYS A 9 4.05 -16.18 -1.43
N THR A 10 3.29 -15.10 -1.52
CA THR A 10 2.53 -14.56 -0.39
C THR A 10 1.12 -15.15 -0.41
N SER A 11 0.54 -15.34 0.77
CA SER A 11 -0.88 -15.64 0.95
C SER A 11 -1.58 -14.41 1.52
N GLN A 12 -2.89 -14.34 1.30
CA GLN A 12 -3.74 -13.36 1.97
C GLN A 12 -3.90 -13.72 3.46
N PRO A 13 -4.25 -12.75 4.32
CA PRO A 13 -4.77 -13.05 5.65
C PRO A 13 -6.01 -13.94 5.57
N ARG A 14 -6.32 -14.63 6.67
CA ARG A 14 -7.47 -15.53 6.72
C ARG A 14 -8.74 -14.75 7.00
N VAL A 15 -9.69 -14.76 6.07
CA VAL A 15 -11.02 -14.15 6.23
C VAL A 15 -11.71 -14.64 7.51
N ALA A 16 -11.58 -15.93 7.83
CA ALA A 16 -12.17 -16.50 9.04
C ALA A 16 -11.57 -15.96 10.35
N GLU A 17 -10.32 -15.46 10.35
CA GLU A 17 -9.73 -14.82 11.52
C GLU A 17 -10.26 -13.40 11.71
N LEU A 18 -10.43 -12.65 10.60
CA LEU A 18 -11.08 -11.34 10.65
C LEU A 18 -12.54 -11.43 11.12
N ASP A 19 -13.31 -12.37 10.58
CA ASP A 19 -14.70 -12.60 10.99
C ASP A 19 -14.83 -12.94 12.50
N ARG A 20 -13.93 -13.79 13.02
CA ARG A 20 -13.88 -14.08 14.47
C ARG A 20 -13.55 -12.84 15.28
N LEU A 21 -12.57 -12.04 14.85
CA LEU A 21 -12.19 -10.81 15.52
C LEU A 21 -13.37 -9.84 15.59
N LEU A 22 -14.06 -9.59 14.48
CA LEU A 22 -15.21 -8.69 14.42
C LEU A 22 -16.35 -9.16 15.34
N LYS A 23 -16.67 -10.46 15.36
CA LYS A 23 -17.64 -11.05 16.29
C LYS A 23 -17.26 -10.84 17.75
N ASP A 24 -15.98 -10.95 18.07
CA ASP A 24 -15.52 -10.77 19.44
C ASP A 24 -15.48 -9.30 19.85
N LEU A 25 -15.24 -8.37 18.92
CA LEU A 25 -15.38 -6.93 19.15
C LEU A 25 -16.83 -6.52 19.39
N GLU A 26 -17.78 -7.01 18.60
CA GLU A 26 -19.22 -6.74 18.80
C GLU A 26 -19.67 -7.23 20.20
N LYS A 27 -19.27 -8.45 20.61
CA LYS A 27 -19.57 -8.97 21.96
C LYS A 27 -18.96 -8.14 23.09
N GLN A 28 -17.83 -7.47 22.84
CA GLN A 28 -17.18 -6.56 23.79
C GLN A 28 -17.85 -5.19 23.84
N GLY A 29 -18.84 -4.93 22.99
CA GLY A 29 -19.57 -3.67 22.95
C GLY A 29 -18.91 -2.58 22.11
N TYR A 30 -17.97 -2.94 21.22
CA TYR A 30 -17.44 -1.98 20.25
C TYR A 30 -18.55 -1.59 19.27
N THR A 31 -18.72 -0.30 19.05
CA THR A 31 -19.77 0.26 18.20
C THR A 31 -19.31 0.54 16.77
N HIS A 32 -18.00 0.67 16.56
CA HIS A 32 -17.39 1.04 15.29
C HIS A 32 -16.10 0.26 15.04
N VAL A 33 -15.86 -0.12 13.78
CA VAL A 33 -14.60 -0.69 13.30
C VAL A 33 -14.22 -0.02 11.98
N LEU A 34 -12.99 0.49 11.91
CA LEU A 34 -12.36 0.96 10.69
C LEU A 34 -11.20 0.02 10.33
N GLY A 35 -11.35 -0.74 9.25
CA GLY A 35 -10.33 -1.71 8.80
C GLY A 35 -9.54 -1.18 7.61
N LEU A 36 -8.25 -0.91 7.81
CA LEU A 36 -7.34 -0.44 6.77
C LEU A 36 -6.45 -1.59 6.29
N PHE A 37 -6.56 -1.95 5.01
CA PHE A 37 -5.90 -3.12 4.43
C PHE A 37 -5.08 -2.77 3.19
N LEU A 38 -4.36 -3.76 2.65
CA LEU A 38 -3.68 -3.61 1.36
C LEU A 38 -4.68 -3.29 0.23
N PRO A 39 -4.25 -2.53 -0.79
CA PRO A 39 -5.10 -2.19 -1.94
C PRO A 39 -5.64 -3.43 -2.65
N ALA A 40 -6.90 -3.40 -3.10
CA ALA A 40 -7.48 -4.51 -3.86
C ALA A 40 -6.67 -4.85 -5.12
N ALA A 41 -6.03 -3.84 -5.71
CA ALA A 41 -5.19 -3.98 -6.90
C ALA A 41 -3.95 -4.87 -6.71
N ILE A 42 -3.44 -5.03 -5.48
CA ILE A 42 -2.24 -5.83 -5.20
C ILE A 42 -2.52 -7.08 -4.36
N SER A 43 -3.70 -7.13 -3.73
CA SER A 43 -4.16 -8.25 -2.91
C SER A 43 -5.67 -8.42 -3.01
N GLY A 44 -6.13 -9.62 -3.38
CA GLY A 44 -7.56 -9.95 -3.38
C GLY A 44 -8.20 -10.03 -1.99
N PHE A 45 -7.46 -9.77 -0.91
CA PHE A 45 -7.99 -9.83 0.45
C PHE A 45 -9.13 -8.82 0.66
N TYR A 46 -8.96 -7.58 0.18
CA TYR A 46 -9.98 -6.53 0.27
C TYR A 46 -11.33 -6.99 -0.30
N GLN A 47 -11.31 -7.55 -1.52
CA GLN A 47 -12.53 -8.07 -2.16
C GLN A 47 -13.15 -9.24 -1.38
N ASN A 48 -12.31 -10.08 -0.79
CA ASN A 48 -12.75 -11.26 -0.05
C ASN A 48 -13.39 -10.93 1.31
N ILE A 49 -13.11 -9.76 1.88
CA ILE A 49 -13.67 -9.32 3.17
C ILE A 49 -14.77 -8.28 3.01
N PHE A 50 -14.96 -7.71 1.82
CA PHE A 50 -15.83 -6.55 1.62
C PHE A 50 -17.27 -6.78 2.11
N TYR A 51 -17.78 -8.01 1.94
CA TYR A 51 -19.13 -8.39 2.39
C TYR A 51 -19.29 -8.37 3.92
N LEU A 52 -18.21 -8.53 4.69
CA LEU A 52 -18.28 -8.55 6.16
C LEU A 52 -18.76 -7.21 6.74
N GLN A 53 -18.67 -6.11 6.00
CA GLN A 53 -19.15 -4.79 6.44
C GLN A 53 -20.66 -4.76 6.71
N SER A 54 -21.44 -5.62 6.03
CA SER A 54 -22.89 -5.69 6.16
C SER A 54 -23.37 -6.82 7.08
N GLU A 55 -22.47 -7.58 7.71
CA GLU A 55 -22.81 -8.74 8.53
C GLU A 55 -23.08 -8.40 10.01
N TYR A 56 -22.89 -7.13 10.41
CA TYR A 56 -22.98 -6.68 11.81
C TYR A 56 -24.03 -5.59 11.96
N GLU A 57 -25.10 -5.87 12.70
CA GLU A 57 -26.22 -4.93 12.91
C GLU A 57 -25.96 -3.94 14.05
N GLN A 58 -25.16 -4.32 15.05
CA GLN A 58 -24.91 -3.52 16.26
C GLN A 58 -23.57 -2.79 16.25
N MET A 59 -22.76 -3.01 15.21
CA MET A 59 -21.43 -2.44 15.07
C MET A 59 -21.24 -1.95 13.62
N LYS A 60 -20.92 -0.67 13.45
CA LYS A 60 -20.64 -0.10 12.13
C LYS A 60 -19.24 -0.51 11.69
N VAL A 61 -19.15 -1.30 10.62
CA VAL A 61 -17.87 -1.77 10.05
C VAL A 61 -17.62 -1.11 8.71
N VAL A 62 -16.47 -0.45 8.55
CA VAL A 62 -16.07 0.23 7.31
C VAL A 62 -14.67 -0.18 6.90
N PHE A 63 -14.50 -0.58 5.65
CA PHE A 63 -13.23 -0.94 5.02
C PHE A 63 -13.01 -0.03 3.80
N PRO A 64 -12.43 1.16 3.97
CA PRO A 64 -12.12 2.01 2.84
C PRO A 64 -10.91 1.48 2.07
N GLU A 65 -10.85 1.75 0.76
CA GLU A 65 -9.63 1.53 -0.01
C GLU A 65 -8.53 2.48 0.46
N THR A 66 -7.34 1.93 0.67
CA THR A 66 -6.14 2.67 1.12
C THR A 66 -5.24 3.07 -0.04
N PHE A 67 -5.34 2.36 -1.16
CA PHE A 67 -4.53 2.55 -2.39
C PHE A 67 -2.99 2.54 -2.20
N ILE A 68 -2.49 2.25 -0.99
CA ILE A 68 -1.07 2.22 -0.66
C ILE A 68 -0.74 1.17 0.41
N THR A 69 0.54 0.89 0.63
CA THR A 69 1.04 -0.05 1.64
C THR A 69 2.35 0.43 2.26
N SER A 70 2.96 -0.38 3.14
CA SER A 70 4.15 -0.07 3.93
C SER A 70 3.88 1.09 4.91
N SER A 71 4.89 1.91 5.20
CA SER A 71 4.81 3.01 6.16
C SER A 71 3.63 3.97 5.93
N PRO A 72 3.27 4.39 4.69
CA PRO A 72 2.08 5.22 4.49
C PRO A 72 0.79 4.62 5.05
N LEU A 73 0.56 3.31 4.84
CA LEU A 73 -0.59 2.62 5.43
C LEU A 73 -0.50 2.59 6.97
N GLY A 74 0.70 2.43 7.53
CA GLY A 74 0.93 2.54 8.96
C GLY A 74 0.57 3.93 9.51
N TYR A 75 0.98 5.00 8.82
CA TYR A 75 0.66 6.38 9.21
C TYR A 75 -0.83 6.70 9.11
N MET A 76 -1.56 6.09 8.17
CA MET A 76 -3.02 6.18 8.14
C MET A 76 -3.64 5.55 9.40
N VAL A 77 -3.12 4.40 9.84
CA VAL A 77 -3.57 3.75 11.09
C VAL A 77 -3.26 4.63 12.31
N GLU A 78 -2.05 5.18 12.41
CA GLU A 78 -1.66 6.08 13.49
C GLU A 78 -2.57 7.33 13.53
N THR A 79 -2.84 7.94 12.38
CA THR A 79 -3.72 9.12 12.29
C THR A 79 -5.15 8.79 12.75
N VAL A 80 -5.68 7.63 12.37
CA VAL A 80 -7.01 7.18 12.82
C VAL A 80 -7.04 6.95 14.34
N LEU A 81 -5.99 6.35 14.89
CA LEU A 81 -5.89 6.12 16.34
C LEU A 81 -5.80 7.43 17.12
N ASP A 82 -4.96 8.37 16.68
CA ASP A 82 -4.81 9.69 17.31
C ASP A 82 -6.14 10.46 17.33
N LEU A 83 -6.91 10.40 16.23
CA LEU A 83 -8.24 11.04 16.15
C LEU A 83 -9.27 10.33 17.05
N ALA A 84 -9.23 9.00 17.13
CA ALA A 84 -10.11 8.25 18.01
C ALA A 84 -9.81 8.52 19.50
N GLU A 85 -8.53 8.64 19.88
CA GLU A 85 -8.11 9.03 21.23
C GLU A 85 -8.51 10.47 21.59
N ALA A 86 -8.67 11.33 20.58
CA ALA A 86 -9.17 12.69 20.72
C ALA A 86 -10.71 12.82 20.69
N ASP A 87 -11.44 11.70 20.79
CA ASP A 87 -12.90 11.62 20.77
C ASP A 87 -13.54 12.27 19.51
N VAL A 88 -12.85 12.22 18.37
CA VAL A 88 -13.39 12.69 17.08
C VAL A 88 -14.47 11.73 16.59
N GLU A 89 -15.57 12.27 16.05
CA GLU A 89 -16.68 11.48 15.53
C GLU A 89 -16.26 10.60 14.35
N PHE A 90 -16.83 9.39 14.27
CA PHE A 90 -16.38 8.35 13.34
C PHE A 90 -16.41 8.78 11.86
N GLU A 91 -17.44 9.53 11.44
CA GLU A 91 -17.55 10.07 10.09
C GLU A 91 -16.46 11.10 9.78
N GLU A 92 -16.05 11.89 10.77
CA GLU A 92 -14.96 12.86 10.62
C GLU A 92 -13.60 12.17 10.56
N ILE A 93 -13.41 11.08 11.33
CA ILE A 93 -12.22 10.22 11.21
C ILE A 93 -12.09 9.68 9.78
N ILE A 94 -13.18 9.17 9.20
CA ILE A 94 -13.17 8.68 7.81
C ILE A 94 -12.79 9.81 6.85
N ALA A 95 -13.41 10.99 6.98
CA ALA A 95 -13.10 12.11 6.09
C ALA A 95 -11.62 12.55 6.19
N LYS A 96 -11.05 12.55 7.40
CA LYS A 96 -9.63 12.87 7.63
C LYS A 96 -8.70 11.82 7.07
N PHE A 97 -9.04 10.55 7.24
CA PHE A 97 -8.33 9.44 6.60
C PHE A 97 -8.35 9.59 5.07
N GLU A 98 -9.49 9.91 4.45
CA GLU A 98 -9.60 10.08 3.00
C GLU A 98 -8.78 11.28 2.49
N GLU A 99 -8.77 12.39 3.23
CA GLU A 99 -7.92 13.55 2.95
C GLU A 99 -6.44 13.16 2.94
N GLN A 100 -5.98 12.41 3.95
CA GLN A 100 -4.61 11.90 4.02
C GLN A 100 -4.31 10.95 2.85
N ARG A 101 -5.18 9.96 2.61
CA ARG A 101 -5.05 8.97 1.54
C ARG A 101 -4.85 9.63 0.17
N ASP A 102 -5.65 10.66 -0.12
CA ASP A 102 -5.62 11.32 -1.42
C ASP A 102 -4.37 12.22 -1.57
N GLY A 103 -3.75 12.61 -0.46
CA GLY A 103 -2.46 13.33 -0.41
C GLY A 103 -1.22 12.43 -0.45
N ASP A 104 -1.33 11.19 0.03
CA ASP A 104 -0.20 10.28 0.19
C ASP A 104 0.37 9.78 -1.14
N ARG A 105 1.71 9.74 -1.25
CA ARG A 105 2.44 9.23 -2.41
C ARG A 105 3.59 8.34 -1.95
N ALA A 106 3.86 7.28 -2.69
CA ALA A 106 5.04 6.45 -2.49
C ALA A 106 5.78 6.24 -3.81
N TYR A 107 7.09 6.41 -3.75
CA TYR A 107 7.99 6.14 -4.86
C TYR A 107 8.97 5.03 -4.45
N MET A 108 9.10 4.01 -5.29
CA MET A 108 9.95 2.86 -5.03
C MET A 108 11.03 2.78 -6.10
N LEU A 109 12.29 2.82 -5.68
CA LEU A 109 13.41 2.45 -6.54
C LEU A 109 13.68 0.97 -6.35
N VAL A 110 13.64 0.20 -7.43
CA VAL A 110 13.87 -1.25 -7.38
C VAL A 110 15.02 -1.63 -8.30
N ASP A 111 15.84 -2.58 -7.87
CA ASP A 111 16.97 -3.07 -8.68
C ASP A 111 16.50 -3.94 -9.85
N ASP A 112 15.44 -4.72 -9.64
CA ASP A 112 14.87 -5.63 -10.65
C ASP A 112 13.34 -5.74 -10.50
N LEU A 113 12.65 -5.73 -11.63
CA LEU A 113 11.19 -5.90 -11.73
C LEU A 113 10.75 -7.37 -11.78
N HIS A 114 11.69 -8.32 -11.88
CA HIS A 114 11.40 -9.75 -12.01
C HIS A 114 10.35 -10.24 -11.03
N TRP A 115 10.49 -9.89 -9.75
CA TRP A 115 9.59 -10.35 -8.68
C TRP A 115 8.20 -9.73 -8.75
N LEU A 116 8.12 -8.42 -9.01
CA LEU A 116 6.83 -7.72 -9.13
C LEU A 116 6.03 -8.19 -10.35
N ALA A 117 6.72 -8.42 -11.46
CA ALA A 117 6.10 -8.89 -12.69
C ALA A 117 5.71 -10.37 -12.62
N LYS A 118 6.59 -11.25 -12.13
CA LYS A 118 6.27 -12.68 -11.95
C LYS A 118 5.24 -12.92 -10.86
N GLY A 119 5.20 -12.04 -9.85
CA GLY A 119 4.13 -11.98 -8.86
C GLY A 119 2.82 -11.43 -9.43
N GLY A 120 2.81 -10.76 -10.58
CA GLY A 120 1.59 -10.17 -11.16
C GLY A 120 1.11 -8.89 -10.49
N ARG A 121 1.95 -8.25 -9.67
CA ARG A 121 1.61 -7.00 -8.95
C ARG A 121 2.02 -5.75 -9.72
N LEU A 122 2.94 -5.89 -10.68
CA LEU A 122 3.28 -4.83 -11.62
C LEU A 122 2.26 -4.76 -12.75
N SER A 123 1.60 -3.62 -12.91
CA SER A 123 0.71 -3.34 -14.03
C SER A 123 1.45 -3.47 -15.36
N ASN A 124 0.87 -4.22 -16.30
CA ASN A 124 1.50 -4.55 -17.59
C ASN A 124 2.87 -5.23 -17.46
N GLY A 125 3.13 -5.94 -16.35
CA GLY A 125 4.47 -6.44 -16.00
C GLY A 125 5.16 -7.29 -17.08
N ALA A 126 4.42 -8.12 -17.81
CA ALA A 126 4.97 -8.94 -18.90
C ALA A 126 5.53 -8.09 -20.07
N ALA A 127 4.85 -7.00 -20.43
CA ALA A 127 5.30 -6.09 -21.49
C ALA A 127 6.48 -5.22 -21.04
N VAL A 128 6.51 -4.88 -19.75
CA VAL A 128 7.53 -4.02 -19.16
C VAL A 128 8.87 -4.75 -18.98
N LEU A 129 8.84 -6.03 -18.57
CA LEU A 129 10.02 -6.88 -18.36
C LEU A 129 10.99 -6.92 -19.55
N GLY A 130 10.48 -6.99 -20.78
CA GLY A 130 11.31 -7.07 -21.99
C GLY A 130 12.00 -5.76 -22.39
N THR A 131 11.54 -4.61 -21.87
CA THR A 131 11.99 -3.27 -22.32
C THR A 131 12.92 -2.56 -21.32
N LEU A 132 13.08 -3.11 -20.12
CA LEU A 132 13.79 -2.46 -19.01
C LEU A 132 15.06 -3.20 -18.55
N LEU A 133 15.58 -4.13 -19.36
CA LEU A 133 16.90 -4.72 -19.12
C LEU A 133 17.95 -3.58 -19.01
N ASN A 134 18.64 -3.47 -17.87
CA ASN A 134 19.63 -2.43 -17.53
C ASN A 134 19.10 -1.03 -17.18
N ILE A 135 17.84 -0.90 -16.74
CA ILE A 135 17.27 0.36 -16.23
C ILE A 135 16.82 0.13 -14.79
N LYS A 136 17.13 1.05 -13.87
CA LYS A 136 16.51 1.07 -12.53
C LYS A 136 15.22 1.90 -12.60
N PRO A 137 14.03 1.28 -12.63
CA PRO A 137 12.79 2.02 -12.74
C PRO A 137 12.41 2.62 -11.39
N VAL A 138 11.75 3.78 -11.44
CA VAL A 138 11.01 4.33 -10.32
C VAL A 138 9.56 3.92 -10.48
N LEU A 139 9.02 3.27 -9.46
CA LEU A 139 7.64 2.84 -9.40
C LEU A 139 6.82 3.76 -8.49
N THR A 140 5.51 3.78 -8.71
CA THR A 140 4.53 4.46 -7.87
C THR A 140 3.28 3.61 -7.73
N PHE A 141 2.41 3.99 -6.80
CA PHE A 141 1.00 3.61 -6.83
C PHE A 141 0.23 4.59 -7.72
N SER A 142 -0.65 4.07 -8.57
CA SER A 142 -1.63 4.86 -9.30
C SER A 142 -2.76 5.32 -8.37
N THR A 143 -3.66 6.17 -8.87
CA THR A 143 -4.87 6.58 -8.14
C THR A 143 -5.84 5.43 -7.85
N GLU A 144 -5.65 4.26 -8.48
CA GLU A 144 -6.43 3.04 -8.23
C GLU A 144 -5.64 2.01 -7.38
N GLY A 145 -4.51 2.41 -6.78
CA GLY A 145 -3.68 1.55 -5.94
C GLY A 145 -2.89 0.48 -6.70
N LYS A 146 -2.75 0.60 -8.02
CA LYS A 146 -1.95 -0.31 -8.85
C LYS A 146 -0.48 0.09 -8.82
N VAL A 147 0.44 -0.88 -8.78
CA VAL A 147 1.87 -0.60 -8.95
C VAL A 147 2.17 -0.38 -10.42
N GLU A 148 2.77 0.76 -10.75
CA GLU A 148 3.11 1.14 -12.12
C GLU A 148 4.48 1.81 -12.22
N VAL A 149 5.04 1.84 -13.44
CA VAL A 149 6.29 2.54 -13.70
C VAL A 149 6.00 4.02 -13.81
N PHE A 150 6.54 4.80 -12.87
CA PHE A 150 6.45 6.24 -12.87
C PHE A 150 7.47 6.87 -13.83
N GLU A 151 8.74 6.47 -13.72
CA GLU A 151 9.82 6.99 -14.57
C GLU A 151 10.86 5.90 -14.87
N LYS A 152 11.42 5.95 -16.09
CA LYS A 152 12.53 5.10 -16.52
C LYS A 152 13.85 5.85 -16.34
N VAL A 153 14.55 5.63 -15.24
CA VAL A 153 15.86 6.27 -15.00
C VAL A 153 16.95 5.46 -15.71
N ARG A 154 17.40 5.95 -16.87
CA ARG A 154 18.52 5.35 -17.59
C ARG A 154 19.82 5.64 -16.84
N THR A 155 20.54 4.61 -16.43
CA THR A 155 21.91 4.73 -15.93
C THR A 155 22.82 5.17 -17.07
N VAL A 156 23.48 6.32 -16.92
CA VAL A 156 24.30 6.93 -17.99
C VAL A 156 25.67 6.23 -18.12
N LYS A 157 26.13 5.55 -17.04
CA LYS A 157 27.30 4.65 -17.02
C LYS A 157 27.07 3.51 -16.04
N LYS A 158 27.76 2.38 -16.25
CA LYS A 158 27.71 1.18 -15.40
C LYS A 158 28.07 1.42 -13.92
N ASN A 159 28.67 2.58 -13.59
CA ASN A 159 29.08 2.99 -12.25
C ASN A 159 28.46 4.33 -11.78
N ASP A 160 27.65 5.00 -12.61
CA ASP A 160 26.87 6.18 -12.20
C ASP A 160 25.46 5.67 -11.82
N GLU A 161 25.39 4.85 -10.78
CA GLU A 161 24.11 4.49 -10.20
C GLU A 161 23.51 5.76 -9.56
N PRO A 162 22.26 6.13 -9.86
CA PRO A 162 21.56 7.08 -9.02
C PRO A 162 21.47 6.44 -7.63
N ASP A 163 22.36 6.86 -6.73
CA ASP A 163 22.34 6.44 -5.34
C ASP A 163 21.03 6.90 -4.68
N GLU A 164 20.68 6.27 -3.57
CA GLU A 164 19.46 6.61 -2.81
C GLU A 164 19.40 8.10 -2.49
N GLY A 165 20.53 8.73 -2.18
CA GLY A 165 20.61 10.16 -1.88
C GLY A 165 20.23 11.05 -3.07
N THR A 166 20.60 10.66 -4.29
CA THR A 166 20.25 11.34 -5.54
C THR A 166 18.79 11.13 -5.88
N PHE A 167 18.27 9.90 -5.70
CA PHE A 167 16.86 9.58 -5.88
C PHE A 167 15.97 10.43 -4.96
N VAL A 168 16.33 10.51 -3.68
CA VAL A 168 15.62 11.29 -2.65
C VAL A 168 15.58 12.77 -2.98
N LYS A 169 16.74 13.36 -3.25
CA LYS A 169 16.84 14.79 -3.59
C LYS A 169 16.03 15.12 -4.83
N ARG A 170 16.00 14.19 -5.79
CA ARG A 170 15.17 14.32 -6.99
C ARG A 170 13.69 14.21 -6.67
N CYS A 171 13.28 13.25 -5.85
CA CYS A 171 11.88 13.11 -5.43
C CYS A 171 11.36 14.32 -4.66
N GLN A 172 12.14 14.83 -3.70
CA GLN A 172 11.79 16.05 -2.95
C GLN A 172 11.64 17.26 -3.88
N ARG A 173 12.57 17.44 -4.83
CA ARG A 173 12.60 18.62 -5.71
C ARG A 173 11.59 18.57 -6.84
N SER A 174 11.31 17.38 -7.37
CA SER A 174 10.42 17.20 -8.53
C SER A 174 8.97 16.92 -8.14
N PHE A 175 8.72 16.35 -6.95
CA PHE A 175 7.38 15.85 -6.58
C PHE A 175 6.80 16.47 -5.30
N GLY A 176 7.47 17.47 -4.70
CA GLY A 176 6.89 18.28 -3.63
C GLY A 176 6.55 17.53 -2.34
N LEU A 177 7.31 16.47 -2.03
CA LEU A 177 7.08 15.62 -0.85
C LEU A 177 7.31 16.40 0.45
N GLN A 178 6.30 16.43 1.33
CA GLN A 178 6.33 17.13 2.62
C GLN A 178 6.96 16.28 3.74
N SER A 179 6.81 14.97 3.67
CA SER A 179 7.39 13.99 4.58
C SER A 179 7.98 12.82 3.78
N LEU A 180 9.03 12.20 4.30
CA LEU A 180 9.74 11.13 3.62
C LEU A 180 10.03 10.00 4.59
N CYS A 181 9.53 8.81 4.28
CA CYS A 181 9.82 7.58 5.01
C CYS A 181 10.58 6.61 4.10
N TYR A 182 11.55 5.91 4.67
CA TYR A 182 12.33 4.90 3.98
C TYR A 182 11.96 3.52 4.50
N SER A 183 11.74 2.60 3.57
CA SER A 183 11.62 1.18 3.86
C SER A 183 12.60 0.45 2.95
N TYR A 184 13.36 -0.48 3.52
CA TYR A 184 14.34 -1.33 2.82
C TYR A 184 13.89 -2.78 2.84
#